data_AF-A0A2D5ZN76-F1
#
_entry.id   AF-A0A2D5ZN76-F1
#
_cell.length_a   1.000
_cell.length_b   1.000
_cell.length_c   1.000
_cell.angle_alpha   90.00
_cell.angle_beta   90.00
_cell.angle_gamma   90.00
#
_symmetry.space_group_name_H-M   'P 1'
#
loop_
_entity.id
_entity.type
_entity.pdbx_description
1 polymer ?
#
loop_
_entity_poly.entity_id
_entity_poly.type
_entity_poly.pdbx_seq_one_letter_code
_entity_poly.pdbx_strand_id
1 'polypeptide(L)'
;MLIWLDDEPTEGPWHAPFKLDRDGEELSLVRDAADSIVVLDWIPLGYQDSDWSFGRYPDAAPSWELFDTPTPAATNADPVLRY
;
A
#
# COMPACT_ATOMS: atom_id res chain seq x y z
N MET A 1 8.71 7.63 -2.17
CA MET A 1 8.38 6.97 -3.46
C MET A 1 6.87 6.84 -3.50
N LEU A 2 6.25 7.03 -4.67
CA LEU A 2 4.81 6.88 -4.89
C LEU A 2 4.63 6.03 -6.14
N ILE A 3 3.77 5.02 -6.06
CA ILE A 3 3.39 4.13 -7.17
C ILE A 3 1.86 4.14 -7.26
N TRP A 4 1.32 4.29 -8.46
CA TRP A 4 -0.09 4.20 -8.76
C TRP A 4 -0.43 2.79 -9.23
N LEU A 5 -1.44 2.16 -8.63
CA LEU A 5 -1.93 0.83 -9.01
C LEU A 5 -3.25 0.99 -9.76
N ASP A 6 -3.20 1.61 -10.94
CA ASP A 6 -4.36 2.07 -11.70
C ASP A 6 -4.57 1.33 -13.03
N ASP A 7 -3.65 0.45 -13.43
CA ASP A 7 -3.66 -0.22 -14.74
C ASP A 7 -3.49 0.76 -15.93
N GLU A 8 -2.79 1.88 -15.71
CA GLU A 8 -2.53 2.91 -16.73
C GLU A 8 -1.03 3.10 -17.00
N PRO A 9 -0.29 2.04 -17.43
CA PRO A 9 1.17 2.08 -17.56
C PRO A 9 1.70 3.06 -18.61
N THR A 10 0.82 3.62 -19.46
CA THR A 10 1.18 4.65 -20.45
C THR A 10 1.38 6.03 -19.84
N GLU A 11 0.93 6.27 -18.60
CA GLU A 11 1.08 7.56 -17.92
C GLU A 11 2.48 7.79 -17.34
N GLY A 12 3.26 6.72 -17.18
CA GLY A 12 4.67 6.82 -16.82
C GLY A 12 5.17 5.63 -16.02
N PRO A 13 6.48 5.63 -15.65
CA PRO A 13 7.12 4.50 -14.99
C PRO A 13 6.62 4.22 -13.56
N TRP A 14 5.80 5.10 -13.00
CA TRP A 14 5.24 4.96 -11.65
C TRP A 14 3.79 4.46 -11.64
N HIS A 15 3.23 4.13 -12.81
CA HIS A 15 1.90 3.54 -12.97
C HIS A 15 2.04 2.05 -13.26
N ALA A 16 1.52 1.23 -12.35
CA ALA A 16 1.60 -0.22 -12.46
C ALA A 16 0.63 -0.73 -13.54
N PRO A 17 0.98 -1.82 -14.26
CA PRO A 17 0.12 -2.43 -15.27
C PRO A 17 -0.96 -3.32 -14.64
N PHE A 18 -1.42 -2.96 -13.45
CA PHE A 18 -2.46 -3.65 -12.70
C PHE A 18 -3.09 -2.70 -11.68
N LYS A 19 -4.29 -3.06 -11.25
CA LYS A 19 -5.03 -2.43 -10.14
C LYS A 19 -5.52 -3.49 -9.18
N LEU A 20 -5.90 -3.06 -7.98
CA LEU A 20 -6.39 -3.95 -6.93
C LEU A 20 -7.90 -4.16 -7.02
N ASP A 21 -8.36 -5.36 -6.70
CA ASP A 21 -9.78 -5.64 -6.53
C ASP A 21 -10.32 -5.00 -5.25
N ARG A 22 -11.56 -4.51 -5.30
CA ARG A 22 -12.22 -3.89 -4.15
C ARG A 22 -12.46 -4.87 -3.01
N ASP A 23 -12.68 -6.15 -3.30
CA ASP A 23 -12.97 -7.17 -2.29
C ASP A 23 -11.71 -7.67 -1.56
N GLY A 24 -10.52 -7.29 -2.03
CA GLY A 24 -9.24 -7.56 -1.39
C GLY A 24 -8.32 -8.47 -2.20
N GLU A 25 -7.02 -8.25 -2.00
CA GLU A 25 -5.92 -8.98 -2.63
C GLU A 25 -4.72 -9.00 -1.67
N GLU A 26 -3.54 -9.42 -2.12
CA GLU A 26 -2.31 -9.33 -1.34
C GLU A 26 -1.27 -8.50 -2.11
N LEU A 27 -0.57 -7.62 -1.40
CA LEU A 27 0.52 -6.83 -1.98
C LEU A 27 1.83 -7.19 -1.30
N SER A 28 2.88 -7.43 -2.10
CA SER A 28 4.23 -7.68 -1.63
C SER A 28 5.20 -6.64 -2.16
N LEU A 29 6.02 -6.06 -1.28
CA LEU A 29 7.21 -5.33 -1.67
C LEU A 29 8.37 -6.33 -1.76
N VAL A 30 8.89 -6.53 -2.96
CA VAL A 30 9.98 -7.48 -3.20
C VAL A 30 11.24 -6.79 -3.67
N ARG A 31 12.39 -7.34 -3.28
CA ARG A 31 13.68 -7.04 -3.88
C ARG A 31 14.07 -8.21 -4.78
N ASP A 32 14.20 -7.92 -6.06
CA ASP A 32 14.81 -8.83 -7.02
C ASP A 32 16.33 -8.87 -6.77
N ALA A 33 16.84 -10.00 -6.29
CA ALA A 33 18.26 -10.29 -6.22
C ALA A 33 18.58 -11.32 -7.31
N ALA A 34 19.76 -11.22 -7.95
CA ALA A 34 20.09 -11.93 -9.18
C ALA A 34 19.63 -13.41 -9.27
N ASP A 35 19.67 -14.16 -8.16
CA ASP A 35 19.27 -15.57 -8.10
C ASP A 35 18.05 -15.85 -7.17
N SER A 36 17.43 -14.82 -6.58
CA SER A 36 16.25 -14.99 -5.71
C SER A 36 15.40 -13.74 -5.54
N ILE A 37 14.10 -13.94 -5.35
CA ILE A 37 13.18 -12.88 -4.92
C ILE A 37 13.18 -12.87 -3.39
N VAL A 38 13.45 -11.70 -2.80
CA VAL A 38 13.35 -11.49 -1.35
C VAL A 38 12.13 -10.62 -1.06
N VAL A 39 11.16 -11.16 -0.33
CA VAL A 39 10.03 -10.37 0.18
C VAL A 39 10.53 -9.46 1.29
N LEU A 40 10.46 -8.16 1.08
CA LEU A 40 10.81 -7.14 2.07
C LEU A 40 9.62 -6.83 2.99
N ASP A 41 8.41 -6.83 2.42
CA ASP A 41 7.18 -6.56 3.13
C ASP A 41 5.99 -7.22 2.43
N TRP A 42 4.94 -7.54 3.18
CA TRP A 42 3.73 -8.16 2.67
C TRP A 42 2.53 -7.68 3.47
N ILE A 43 1.42 -7.41 2.77
CA ILE A 43 0.18 -6.99 3.38
C ILE A 43 -1.01 -7.71 2.70
N PRO A 44 -1.88 -8.36 3.48
CA PRO A 44 -3.17 -8.81 3.00
C PRO A 44 -4.14 -7.63 3.05
N LEU A 45 -4.74 -7.31 1.92
CA LEU A 45 -5.80 -6.31 1.82
C LEU A 45 -7.14 -7.02 1.91
N GLY A 46 -8.00 -6.55 2.81
CA GLY A 46 -9.41 -6.90 2.81
C GLY A 46 -10.19 -5.97 1.86
N TYR A 47 -11.50 -5.86 2.11
CA TYR A 47 -12.36 -4.91 1.42
C TYR A 47 -11.80 -3.48 1.49
N GLN A 48 -11.70 -2.82 0.34
CA GLN A 48 -11.22 -1.45 0.20
C GLN A 48 -12.40 -0.50 -0.08
N ASP A 49 -12.74 0.36 0.88
CA ASP A 49 -13.74 1.40 0.68
C ASP A 49 -13.13 2.67 0.07
N SER A 50 -13.94 3.49 -0.59
CA SER A 50 -13.47 4.75 -1.17
C SER A 50 -13.13 5.76 -0.06
N ASP A 51 -12.24 6.70 -0.38
CA ASP A 51 -11.86 7.83 0.48
C ASP A 51 -11.14 7.44 1.80
N TRP A 52 -10.63 6.21 1.88
CA TRP A 52 -9.79 5.74 2.98
C TRP A 52 -8.35 5.51 2.52
N SER A 53 -7.41 5.77 3.42
CA SER A 53 -6.02 5.33 3.26
C SER A 53 -5.67 4.29 4.33
N PHE A 54 -4.78 3.36 3.97
CA PHE A 54 -4.36 2.27 4.83
C PHE A 54 -2.83 2.32 5.02
N GLY A 55 -2.37 2.32 6.26
CA GLY A 55 -0.97 2.62 6.57
C GLY A 55 -0.56 2.20 7.97
N ARG A 56 0.75 2.22 8.25
CA ARG A 56 1.25 1.90 9.59
C ARG A 56 1.12 3.08 10.54
N TYR A 57 0.76 2.80 11.79
CA TYR A 57 0.86 3.75 12.90
C TYR A 57 1.05 3.02 14.24
N PRO A 58 1.98 3.46 15.11
CA PRO A 58 2.99 4.50 14.88
C PRO A 58 4.03 4.10 13.82
N ASP A 59 4.99 4.99 13.53
CA ASP A 59 6.05 4.71 12.56
C ASP A 59 6.77 3.38 12.86
N ALA A 60 7.00 2.60 11.81
CA ALA A 60 7.55 1.24 11.85
C ALA A 60 6.77 0.21 12.72
N ALA A 61 5.53 0.49 13.12
CA ALA A 61 4.69 -0.48 13.81
C ALA A 61 4.31 -1.66 12.91
N PRO A 62 4.08 -2.86 13.48
CA PRO A 62 3.61 -4.01 12.70
C PRO A 62 2.14 -3.89 12.29
N SER A 63 1.34 -3.04 12.97
CA SER A 63 -0.09 -2.86 12.67
C SER A 63 -0.32 -1.93 11.49
N TRP A 64 -1.38 -2.24 10.75
CA TRP A 64 -1.90 -1.42 9.66
C TRP A 64 -3.28 -0.90 10.05
N GLU A 65 -3.46 0.40 9.88
CA GLU A 65 -4.61 1.16 10.36
C GLU A 65 -5.28 1.91 9.21
N LEU A 66 -6.57 2.23 9.38
CA LEU A 66 -7.33 3.06 8.45
C LEU A 66 -7.29 4.54 8.87
N PHE A 67 -7.11 5.41 7.90
CA PHE A 67 -7.07 6.87 8.06
C PHE A 67 -8.03 7.52 7.07
N ASP A 68 -8.80 8.50 7.55
CA ASP A 68 -9.69 9.34 6.74
C ASP A 68 -8.94 10.48 6.03
N THR A 69 -7.68 10.71 6.42
CA THR A 69 -6.83 11.77 5.89
C THR A 69 -5.52 11.17 5.36
N PRO A 70 -5.29 11.13 4.04
CA PRO A 70 -4.04 10.63 3.49
C PRO A 70 -2.88 11.61 3.74
N THR A 71 -1.71 11.08 4.09
CA THR A 71 -0.50 11.87 4.38
C THR A 71 0.67 11.51 3.45
N PRO A 72 0.53 11.65 2.12
CA PRO A 72 1.60 11.31 1.19
C PRO A 72 2.87 12.11 1.49
N ALA A 73 4.02 11.42 1.54
CA ALA A 73 5.33 11.98 1.88
C ALA A 73 5.46 12.62 3.28
N ALA A 74 4.49 12.37 4.17
CA ALA A 74 4.53 12.77 5.57
C ALA A 74 4.26 11.58 6.51
N THR A 75 4.53 11.74 7.80
CA THR A 75 4.22 10.72 8.82
C THR A 75 2.71 10.59 8.99
N ASN A 76 2.20 9.35 9.00
CA ASN A 76 0.80 9.07 9.34
C ASN A 76 0.50 9.49 10.78
N ALA A 77 -0.64 10.12 11.01
CA ALA A 77 -1.08 10.56 12.33
C ALA A 77 -2.57 10.22 12.53
N ASP A 78 -2.97 10.04 13.79
CA ASP A 78 -4.38 9.96 14.21
C ASP A 78 -5.25 8.95 13.41
N PRO A 79 -4.95 7.63 13.46
CA PRO A 79 -5.79 6.63 12.80
C PRO A 79 -7.20 6.60 13.37
N VAL A 80 -8.19 6.35 12.51
CA VAL A 80 -9.62 6.31 12.88
C VAL A 80 -9.97 5.00 13.57
N LEU A 81 -9.41 3.88 13.10
CA LEU A 81 -9.57 2.55 13.69
C LEU A 81 -8.20 1.96 13.99
N ARG A 82 -8.09 1.30 15.15
CA ARG A 82 -6.88 0.62 15.61
C ARG A 82 -7.14 -0.89 15.66
N TYR A 83 -6.34 -1.68 14.95
CA TYR A 83 -6.45 -3.14 14.87
C TYR A 83 -5.37 -3.87 15.67
#